data_AF-A0A423XBP6-F1
#
_entry.id   AF-A0A423XBP6-F1
#
_cell.length_a   1.000
_cell.length_b   1.000
_cell.length_c   1.000
_cell.angle_alpha   90.00
_cell.angle_beta   90.00
_cell.angle_gamma   90.00
#
_symmetry.space_group_name_H-M   'P 1'
#
loop_
_entity.id
_entity.type
_entity.pdbx_description
1 polymer ?
#
loop_
_entity_poly.entity_id
_entity_poly.type
_entity_poly.pdbx_seq_one_letter_code
_entity_poly.pdbx_strand_id
1 'polypeptide(L)'
;MTKSLSNKQNSRVDPISRKTRGNREAIDSAKQSHLYTDDNPETTLHGTGFKDAETARKTISLVSKRSLTYQWQTINTMYNRAKHHPNKTKGIEAAQAVFETWLKETYPTQKREQRAFKPPLSKKTVEACLPLLARTEGIDTTFAEMYVRLEARKRLANTLVDDKEPGEPDWDRARTDALAKLVPEDHQVPDDELWGEDGEPSRDHLSLIAWAWSPVSEYKLLKSIKG
;
A
#
# COMPACT_ATOMS: atom_id res chain seq x y z
N MET A 1 -0.49 39.03 -54.90
CA MET A 1 0.57 38.04 -54.64
C MET A 1 0.00 36.96 -53.71
N THR A 2 0.04 35.73 -54.19
CA THR A 2 -0.52 34.48 -53.61
C THR A 2 0.41 33.83 -52.58
N LYS A 3 -0.20 32.93 -51.76
CA LYS A 3 0.35 31.81 -50.93
C LYS A 3 0.11 32.05 -49.43
N SER A 4 -0.29 31.09 -48.60
CA SER A 4 -0.68 29.68 -48.73
C SER A 4 -1.25 29.26 -47.36
N LEU A 5 -2.26 28.37 -47.36
CA LEU A 5 -2.81 27.70 -46.17
C LEU A 5 -1.82 26.65 -45.63
N SER A 6 -1.71 26.50 -44.31
CA SER A 6 -1.23 25.25 -43.72
C SER A 6 -1.87 25.01 -42.34
N ASN A 7 -2.85 24.10 -42.38
CA ASN A 7 -3.51 23.45 -41.27
C ASN A 7 -2.53 22.46 -40.62
N LYS A 8 -2.38 22.49 -39.29
CA LYS A 8 -1.59 21.49 -38.56
C LYS A 8 -2.45 20.84 -37.48
N GLN A 9 -3.22 19.85 -37.91
CA GLN A 9 -3.62 18.74 -37.05
C GLN A 9 -2.34 18.00 -36.63
N ASN A 10 -2.24 17.59 -35.36
CA ASN A 10 -1.62 16.29 -35.10
C ASN A 10 -2.19 15.64 -33.85
N SER A 11 -2.53 14.39 -34.07
CA SER A 11 -3.34 13.47 -33.29
C SER A 11 -2.62 12.91 -32.07
N ARG A 12 -3.44 12.54 -31.08
CA ARG A 12 -3.14 11.58 -30.03
C ARG A 12 -2.55 10.31 -30.64
N VAL A 13 -1.43 9.83 -30.11
CA VAL A 13 -0.86 8.52 -30.45
C VAL A 13 -0.69 7.71 -29.16
N ASP A 14 -1.41 6.60 -29.10
CA ASP A 14 -1.30 5.54 -28.09
C ASP A 14 0.08 4.87 -28.13
N PRO A 15 0.73 4.56 -26.98
CA PRO A 15 1.97 3.82 -26.99
C PRO A 15 1.71 2.32 -26.85
N ILE A 16 1.19 1.68 -27.91
CA ILE A 16 1.45 0.25 -28.15
C ILE A 16 2.45 0.17 -29.30
N SER A 17 3.72 0.40 -28.99
CA SER A 17 4.82 0.19 -29.94
C SER A 17 5.42 -1.20 -29.73
N ARG A 18 5.18 -2.06 -30.73
CA ARG A 18 5.79 -3.38 -30.92
C ARG A 18 7.31 -3.27 -30.85
N LYS A 19 7.93 -3.99 -29.91
CA LYS A 19 9.36 -4.32 -29.98
C LYS A 19 9.55 -5.63 -30.73
N THR A 20 10.35 -5.55 -31.78
CA THR A 20 10.77 -6.60 -32.72
C THR A 20 11.41 -7.79 -32.01
N ARG A 21 11.00 -9.01 -32.39
CA ARG A 21 11.57 -10.28 -31.93
C ARG A 21 12.92 -10.52 -32.63
N GLY A 22 14.00 -10.34 -31.88
CA GLY A 22 15.31 -10.89 -32.24
C GLY A 22 15.40 -12.35 -31.81
N ASN A 23 15.84 -13.19 -32.73
CA ASN A 23 16.01 -14.64 -32.61
C ASN A 23 16.86 -15.01 -31.38
N ARG A 24 16.33 -15.80 -30.46
CA ARG A 24 17.11 -16.53 -29.44
C ARG A 24 16.65 -17.97 -29.45
N GLU A 25 17.63 -18.83 -29.70
CA GLU A 25 17.53 -20.28 -29.76
C GLU A 25 16.83 -20.83 -28.52
N ALA A 26 16.00 -21.85 -28.74
CA ALA A 26 15.16 -22.47 -27.74
C ALA A 26 16.02 -23.18 -26.68
N ILE A 27 16.20 -22.52 -25.53
CA ILE A 27 16.61 -23.19 -24.30
C ILE A 27 15.33 -23.76 -23.67
N ASP A 28 15.08 -25.01 -24.00
CA ASP A 28 14.07 -25.86 -23.40
C ASP A 28 14.43 -26.08 -21.92
N SER A 29 13.95 -25.18 -21.08
CA SER A 29 13.83 -25.43 -19.65
C SER A 29 12.44 -24.97 -19.27
N ALA A 30 11.53 -25.94 -19.14
CA ALA A 30 10.29 -25.76 -18.41
C ALA A 30 10.64 -25.39 -16.96
N LYS A 31 10.95 -24.11 -16.74
CA LYS A 31 10.96 -23.50 -15.42
C LYS A 31 9.51 -23.48 -14.98
N GLN A 32 9.06 -24.60 -14.40
CA GLN A 32 8.01 -24.53 -13.41
C GLN A 32 8.46 -23.46 -12.43
N SER A 33 7.73 -22.35 -12.41
CA SER A 33 8.01 -21.27 -11.49
C SER A 33 7.95 -21.86 -10.08
N HIS A 34 9.11 -22.05 -9.46
CA HIS A 34 9.27 -22.36 -8.05
C HIS A 34 8.87 -21.10 -7.25
N LEU A 35 7.58 -20.75 -7.36
CA LEU A 35 7.06 -19.43 -7.02
C LEU A 35 6.69 -19.31 -5.54
N TYR A 36 6.88 -20.38 -4.75
CA TYR A 36 6.51 -20.45 -3.35
C TYR A 36 7.42 -21.44 -2.61
N THR A 37 8.70 -21.10 -2.50
CA THR A 37 9.39 -21.46 -1.26
C THR A 37 8.83 -20.53 -0.20
N ASP A 38 8.45 -21.10 0.94
CA ASP A 38 8.21 -20.35 2.17
C ASP A 38 9.57 -19.77 2.62
N ASP A 39 10.04 -18.73 1.94
CA ASP A 39 11.37 -18.12 2.16
C ASP A 39 11.47 -17.40 3.52
N ASN A 40 10.35 -17.31 4.27
CA ASN A 40 10.35 -16.83 5.64
C ASN A 40 9.17 -17.40 6.49
N PRO A 41 9.27 -18.65 6.95
CA PRO A 41 8.15 -19.38 7.59
C PRO A 41 7.61 -18.70 8.85
N GLU A 42 8.43 -17.91 9.55
CA GLU A 42 8.02 -17.22 10.78
C GLU A 42 7.01 -16.09 10.53
N THR A 43 7.06 -15.48 9.35
CA THR A 43 6.18 -14.33 8.99
C THR A 43 5.06 -14.72 8.04
N THR A 44 5.02 -15.99 7.60
CA THR A 44 4.04 -16.50 6.65
C THR A 44 2.71 -16.77 7.35
N LEU A 45 1.62 -16.21 6.80
CA LEU A 45 0.28 -16.43 7.31
C LEU A 45 -0.17 -17.89 7.04
N HIS A 46 -0.07 -18.74 8.06
CA HIS A 46 -0.47 -20.13 7.98
C HIS A 46 -2.00 -20.30 7.89
N GLY A 47 -2.44 -21.36 7.21
CA GLY A 47 -3.86 -21.74 7.14
C GLY A 47 -4.68 -21.02 6.06
N THR A 48 -4.03 -20.30 5.14
CA THR A 48 -4.65 -19.82 3.90
C THR A 48 -4.81 -20.95 2.89
N GLY A 49 -5.88 -20.93 2.09
CA GLY A 49 -6.13 -21.98 1.09
C GLY A 49 -7.42 -21.82 0.31
N PHE A 50 -7.66 -22.76 -0.61
CA PHE A 50 -8.77 -22.71 -1.58
C PHE A 50 -9.41 -24.08 -1.85
N LYS A 51 -9.26 -25.05 -0.94
CA LYS A 51 -9.79 -26.43 -1.14
C LYS A 51 -11.32 -26.50 -1.17
N ASP A 52 -11.99 -25.63 -0.42
CA ASP A 52 -13.45 -25.55 -0.26
C ASP A 52 -13.89 -24.15 0.18
N ALA A 53 -15.19 -23.90 0.15
CA ALA A 53 -15.77 -22.60 0.51
C ALA A 53 -15.50 -22.19 1.97
N GLU A 54 -15.41 -23.16 2.90
CA GLU A 54 -15.09 -22.88 4.30
C GLU A 54 -13.66 -22.37 4.46
N THR A 55 -12.71 -23.03 3.80
CA THR A 55 -11.30 -22.63 3.75
C THR A 55 -11.14 -21.26 3.09
N ALA A 56 -11.92 -20.97 2.05
CA ALA A 56 -11.92 -19.65 1.42
C ALA A 56 -12.38 -18.55 2.39
N ARG A 57 -13.48 -18.79 3.12
CA ARG A 57 -13.94 -17.86 4.17
C ARG A 57 -12.93 -17.71 5.30
N LYS A 58 -12.31 -18.80 5.74
CA LYS A 58 -11.22 -18.77 6.73
C LYS A 58 -10.06 -17.91 6.24
N THR A 59 -9.67 -18.06 4.97
CA THR A 59 -8.60 -17.25 4.35
C THR A 59 -8.95 -15.76 4.37
N ILE A 60 -10.17 -15.38 3.97
CA ILE A 60 -10.64 -13.99 4.03
C ILE A 60 -10.59 -13.48 5.48
N SER A 61 -11.05 -14.28 6.44
CA SER A 61 -11.04 -13.92 7.86
C SER A 61 -9.62 -13.68 8.39
N LEU A 62 -8.66 -14.54 8.02
CA LEU A 62 -7.27 -14.44 8.48
C LEU A 62 -6.59 -13.16 7.98
N VAL A 63 -6.89 -12.71 6.76
CA VAL A 63 -6.28 -11.49 6.21
C VAL A 63 -7.02 -10.20 6.59
N SER A 64 -8.22 -10.29 7.19
CA SER A 64 -9.13 -9.15 7.42
C SER A 64 -8.54 -8.01 8.26
N LYS A 65 -7.56 -8.30 9.12
CA LYS A 65 -6.85 -7.30 9.93
C LYS A 65 -5.73 -6.58 9.17
N ARG A 66 -5.30 -7.08 8.00
CA ARG A 66 -4.28 -6.45 7.16
C ARG A 66 -4.85 -5.29 6.36
N SER A 67 -3.97 -4.56 5.67
CA SER A 67 -4.37 -3.53 4.71
C SER A 67 -5.22 -4.11 3.58
N LEU A 68 -6.15 -3.31 3.03
CA LEU A 68 -6.96 -3.74 1.87
C LEU A 68 -6.10 -4.14 0.68
N THR A 69 -4.93 -3.53 0.52
CA THR A 69 -3.94 -3.89 -0.50
C THR A 69 -3.48 -5.34 -0.32
N TYR A 70 -3.06 -5.71 0.89
CA TYR A 70 -2.62 -7.07 1.21
C TYR A 70 -3.76 -8.09 1.08
N GLN A 71 -4.94 -7.74 1.59
CA GLN A 71 -6.14 -8.58 1.47
C GLN A 71 -6.45 -8.91 0.01
N TRP A 72 -6.49 -7.88 -0.84
CA TRP A 72 -6.73 -8.04 -2.27
C TRP A 72 -5.66 -8.90 -2.94
N GLN A 73 -4.37 -8.68 -2.65
CA GLN A 73 -3.29 -9.48 -3.22
C GLN A 73 -3.40 -10.95 -2.86
N THR A 74 -3.69 -11.24 -1.59
CA THR A 74 -3.82 -12.62 -1.08
C THR A 74 -5.05 -13.30 -1.67
N ILE A 75 -6.20 -12.65 -1.63
CA ILE A 75 -7.47 -13.19 -2.12
C ILE A 75 -7.46 -13.35 -3.64
N ASN A 76 -6.92 -12.37 -4.38
CA ASN A 76 -6.75 -12.46 -5.83
C ASN A 76 -5.81 -13.61 -6.22
N THR A 77 -4.72 -13.80 -5.46
CA THR A 77 -3.83 -14.96 -5.64
C THR A 77 -4.59 -16.28 -5.46
N MET A 78 -5.35 -16.44 -4.37
CA MET A 78 -6.10 -17.66 -4.10
C MET A 78 -7.22 -17.91 -5.11
N TYR A 79 -7.91 -16.85 -5.54
CA TYR A 79 -8.90 -16.90 -6.61
C TYR A 79 -8.28 -17.46 -7.91
N ASN A 80 -7.13 -16.91 -8.34
CA ASN A 80 -6.49 -17.35 -9.58
C ASN A 80 -5.95 -18.79 -9.47
N ARG A 81 -5.44 -19.18 -8.30
CA ARG A 81 -5.04 -20.57 -8.04
C ARG A 81 -6.22 -21.54 -8.15
N ALA A 82 -7.37 -21.19 -7.56
CA ALA A 82 -8.59 -21.99 -7.68
C ALA A 82 -9.11 -22.02 -9.13
N LYS A 83 -9.11 -20.88 -9.80
CA LYS A 83 -9.58 -20.72 -11.19
C LYS A 83 -8.77 -21.51 -12.20
N HIS A 84 -7.47 -21.67 -11.98
CA HIS A 84 -6.57 -22.37 -12.89
C HIS A 84 -6.11 -23.74 -12.36
N HIS A 85 -6.76 -24.25 -11.31
CA HIS A 85 -6.41 -25.55 -10.74
C HIS A 85 -6.67 -26.67 -11.77
N PRO A 86 -5.71 -27.59 -12.01
CA PRO A 86 -5.83 -28.63 -13.03
C PRO A 86 -6.98 -29.61 -12.74
N ASN A 87 -7.24 -29.89 -11.46
CA ASN A 87 -8.31 -30.79 -11.03
C ASN A 87 -9.35 -30.01 -10.23
N LYS A 88 -10.31 -29.36 -10.91
CA LYS A 88 -11.37 -28.61 -10.24
C LYS A 88 -12.38 -29.56 -9.61
N THR A 89 -12.39 -29.60 -8.28
CA THR A 89 -13.45 -30.25 -7.51
C THR A 89 -14.58 -29.25 -7.25
N LYS A 90 -15.78 -29.75 -6.92
CA LYS A 90 -16.90 -28.89 -6.47
C LYS A 90 -16.51 -27.99 -5.30
N GLY A 91 -15.62 -28.44 -4.42
CA GLY A 91 -15.07 -27.64 -3.32
C GLY A 91 -14.26 -26.44 -3.83
N ILE A 92 -13.34 -26.68 -4.76
CA ILE A 92 -12.51 -25.62 -5.36
C ILE A 92 -13.36 -24.61 -6.13
N GLU A 93 -14.39 -25.07 -6.84
CA GLU A 93 -15.34 -24.17 -7.52
C GLU A 93 -16.11 -23.30 -6.51
N ALA A 94 -16.54 -23.87 -5.39
CA ALA A 94 -17.19 -23.12 -4.33
C ALA A 94 -16.23 -22.12 -3.65
N ALA A 95 -14.96 -22.48 -3.46
CA ALA A 95 -13.93 -21.56 -2.99
C ALA A 95 -13.69 -20.40 -3.96
N GLN A 96 -13.60 -20.71 -5.27
CA GLN A 96 -13.44 -19.72 -6.34
C GLN A 96 -14.59 -18.70 -6.30
N ALA A 97 -15.85 -19.16 -6.17
CA ALA A 97 -17.02 -18.29 -6.10
C ALA A 97 -16.96 -17.34 -4.88
N VAL A 98 -16.58 -17.83 -3.70
CA VAL A 98 -16.44 -17.01 -2.49
C VAL A 98 -15.43 -15.88 -2.70
N PHE A 99 -14.26 -16.18 -3.26
CA PHE A 99 -13.25 -15.15 -3.53
C PHE A 99 -13.70 -14.17 -4.62
N GLU A 100 -14.39 -14.65 -5.65
CA GLU A 100 -14.90 -13.83 -6.73
C GLU A 100 -15.91 -12.79 -6.23
N THR A 101 -16.85 -13.21 -5.37
CA THR A 101 -17.79 -12.32 -4.70
C THR A 101 -17.04 -11.26 -3.89
N TRP A 102 -16.06 -11.67 -3.08
CA TRP A 102 -15.29 -10.72 -2.28
C TRP A 102 -14.55 -9.69 -3.16
N LEU A 103 -13.93 -10.12 -4.26
CA LEU A 103 -13.19 -9.25 -5.17
C LEU A 103 -14.08 -8.27 -5.95
N LYS A 104 -15.31 -8.67 -6.29
CA LYS A 104 -16.26 -7.85 -7.06
C LYS A 104 -17.13 -6.95 -6.21
N GLU A 105 -17.43 -7.34 -4.98
CA GLU A 105 -18.42 -6.66 -4.13
C GLU A 105 -17.78 -6.06 -2.88
N THR A 106 -17.15 -6.91 -2.06
CA THR A 106 -16.60 -6.50 -0.75
C THR A 106 -15.42 -5.54 -0.92
N TYR A 107 -14.44 -5.88 -1.75
CA TYR A 107 -13.24 -5.07 -1.93
C TYR A 107 -13.55 -3.66 -2.49
N PRO A 108 -14.32 -3.49 -3.58
CA PRO A 108 -14.63 -2.16 -4.09
C PRO A 108 -15.42 -1.32 -3.08
N THR A 109 -16.31 -1.94 -2.30
CA THR A 109 -17.09 -1.25 -1.26
C THR A 109 -16.19 -0.75 -0.15
N GLN A 110 -15.38 -1.64 0.46
CA GLN A 110 -14.42 -1.26 1.48
C GLN A 110 -13.41 -0.23 0.97
N LYS A 111 -12.99 -0.33 -0.30
CA LYS A 111 -12.04 0.63 -0.89
C LYS A 111 -12.63 2.03 -1.06
N ARG A 112 -13.93 2.14 -1.35
CA ARG A 112 -14.64 3.44 -1.42
C ARG A 112 -14.87 4.05 -0.05
N GLU A 113 -15.13 3.21 0.96
CA GLU A 113 -15.35 3.63 2.35
C GLU A 113 -14.03 3.98 3.07
N GLN A 114 -12.92 3.38 2.64
CA GLN A 114 -11.61 3.68 3.21
C GLN A 114 -11.21 5.12 2.95
N ARG A 115 -10.95 5.87 4.03
CA ARG A 115 -10.39 7.23 3.95
C ARG A 115 -9.07 7.22 3.19
N ALA A 116 -8.94 8.16 2.25
CA ALA A 116 -7.78 8.27 1.37
C ALA A 116 -6.84 9.39 1.83
N PHE A 117 -5.64 9.01 2.26
CA PHE A 117 -4.61 9.96 2.65
C PHE A 117 -3.58 10.17 1.54
N LYS A 118 -2.94 11.35 1.54
CA LYS A 118 -1.76 11.62 0.72
C LYS A 118 -0.68 10.53 0.95
N PRO A 119 0.13 10.22 -0.08
CA PRO A 119 1.30 9.37 0.08
C PRO A 119 2.18 9.82 1.25
N PRO A 120 2.91 8.89 1.90
CA PRO A 120 3.84 9.25 2.97
C PRO A 120 4.82 10.35 2.54
N LEU A 121 5.15 11.23 3.47
CA LEU A 121 6.27 12.17 3.31
C LEU A 121 7.54 11.39 2.95
N SER A 122 8.46 12.03 2.21
CA SER A 122 9.73 11.38 1.87
C SER A 122 10.51 10.98 3.13
N LYS A 123 11.24 9.85 3.06
CA LYS A 123 12.06 9.37 4.18
C LYS A 123 13.02 10.44 4.71
N LYS A 124 13.61 11.22 3.80
CA LYS A 124 14.50 12.34 4.16
C LYS A 124 13.79 13.41 4.99
N THR A 125 12.53 13.70 4.66
CA THR A 125 11.72 14.67 5.42
C THR A 125 11.35 14.12 6.78
N VAL A 126 10.91 12.86 6.87
CA VAL A 126 10.60 12.22 8.15
C VAL A 126 11.86 12.15 9.04
N GLU A 127 12.99 11.74 8.47
CA GLU A 127 14.29 11.68 9.15
C GLU A 127 14.71 13.04 9.71
N ALA A 128 14.54 14.12 8.95
CA ALA A 128 14.82 15.47 9.41
C ALA A 128 13.92 15.91 10.59
N CYS A 129 12.71 15.35 10.71
CA CYS A 129 11.78 15.64 11.80
C CYS A 129 12.02 14.77 13.05
N LEU A 130 12.73 13.64 12.93
CA LEU A 130 12.92 12.69 14.04
C LEU A 130 13.45 13.33 15.32
N PRO A 131 14.45 14.24 15.30
CA PRO A 131 14.91 14.89 16.53
C PRO A 131 13.82 15.74 17.21
N LEU A 132 12.91 16.37 16.44
CA LEU A 132 11.81 17.13 17.02
C LEU A 132 10.74 16.21 17.61
N LEU A 133 10.44 15.12 16.90
CA LEU A 133 9.49 14.10 17.36
C LEU A 133 9.98 13.47 18.69
N ALA A 134 11.25 13.10 18.76
CA ALA A 134 11.82 12.41 19.93
C ALA A 134 11.87 13.28 21.20
N ARG A 135 11.97 14.60 21.08
CA ARG A 135 11.94 15.51 22.24
C ARG A 135 10.54 15.87 22.71
N THR A 136 9.51 15.59 21.90
CA THR A 136 8.13 16.02 22.18
C THR A 136 7.39 14.95 22.96
N GLU A 137 6.93 15.29 24.16
CA GLU A 137 6.26 14.33 25.03
C GLU A 137 4.90 13.86 24.46
N GLY A 138 4.67 12.54 24.54
CA GLY A 138 3.41 11.92 24.16
C GLY A 138 3.24 11.67 22.65
N ILE A 139 4.30 11.79 21.86
CA ILE A 139 4.30 11.42 20.43
C ILE A 139 4.89 10.01 20.26
N ASP A 140 4.12 9.12 19.62
CA ASP A 140 4.60 7.80 19.23
C ASP A 140 5.45 7.89 17.95
N THR A 141 6.76 7.70 18.09
CA THR A 141 7.74 7.75 16.98
C THR A 141 7.92 6.41 16.26
N THR A 142 7.28 5.34 16.72
CA THR A 142 7.53 3.97 16.25
C THR A 142 7.38 3.84 14.74
N PHE A 143 6.30 4.38 14.17
CA PHE A 143 6.11 4.38 12.72
C PHE A 143 7.19 5.17 11.99
N ALA A 144 7.50 6.38 12.43
CA ALA A 144 8.48 7.26 11.78
C ALA A 144 9.87 6.61 11.73
N GLU A 145 10.31 6.04 12.85
CA GLU A 145 11.60 5.35 12.97
C GLU A 145 11.66 4.11 12.07
N MET A 146 10.61 3.28 12.10
CA MET A 146 10.48 2.12 11.21
C MET A 146 10.49 2.55 9.74
N TYR A 147 9.73 3.58 9.38
CA TYR A 147 9.56 4.04 8.01
C TYR A 147 10.88 4.55 7.41
N VAL A 148 11.67 5.29 8.19
CA VAL A 148 13.00 5.77 7.78
C VAL A 148 13.96 4.59 7.54
N ARG A 149 13.94 3.58 8.43
CA ARG A 149 14.79 2.39 8.34
C ARG A 149 14.32 1.35 7.32
N LEU A 150 13.08 1.46 6.83
CA LEU A 150 12.49 0.51 5.90
C LEU A 150 13.40 0.33 4.67
N GLU A 151 13.56 -0.89 4.19
CA GLU A 151 14.40 -1.14 3.02
C GLU A 151 13.85 -0.50 1.75
N ALA A 152 14.74 -0.23 0.78
CA ALA A 152 14.31 0.27 -0.53
C ALA A 152 13.38 -0.76 -1.19
N ARG A 153 12.29 -0.27 -1.80
CA ARG A 153 11.24 -1.07 -2.48
C ARG A 153 10.38 -1.95 -1.57
N LYS A 154 10.68 -2.10 -0.28
CA LYS A 154 9.79 -2.76 0.68
C LYS A 154 8.55 -1.87 0.89
N ARG A 155 7.37 -2.49 0.83
CA ARG A 155 6.07 -1.80 0.92
C ARG A 155 5.54 -1.89 2.35
N LEU A 156 4.85 -0.84 2.81
CA LEU A 156 4.18 -0.83 4.11
C LEU A 156 3.17 -1.99 4.26
N ALA A 157 2.39 -2.26 3.20
CA ALA A 157 1.44 -3.37 3.17
C ALA A 157 2.09 -4.77 3.30
N ASN A 158 3.41 -4.86 3.11
CA ASN A 158 4.18 -6.09 3.21
C ASN A 158 5.12 -6.09 4.44
N THR A 159 4.93 -5.16 5.36
CA THR A 159 5.76 -5.02 6.57
C THR A 159 4.86 -5.07 7.79
N LEU A 160 5.09 -6.04 8.68
CA LEU A 160 4.27 -6.23 9.87
C LEU A 160 4.58 -5.18 10.93
N VAL A 161 3.57 -4.83 11.71
CA VAL A 161 3.78 -4.07 12.94
C VAL A 161 4.51 -4.95 13.97
N ASP A 162 4.10 -6.22 14.08
CA ASP A 162 4.77 -7.25 14.87
C ASP A 162 5.02 -8.48 14.00
N ASP A 163 6.28 -8.82 13.78
CA ASP A 163 6.67 -9.96 12.96
C ASP A 163 6.28 -11.31 13.58
N LYS A 164 6.02 -11.35 14.90
CA LYS A 164 5.58 -12.57 15.61
C LYS A 164 4.10 -12.86 15.43
N GLU A 165 3.34 -11.88 14.98
CA GLU A 165 1.88 -11.95 14.86
C GLU A 165 1.47 -11.72 13.40
N PRO A 166 1.68 -12.69 12.49
CA PRO A 166 1.41 -12.51 11.06
C PRO A 166 -0.08 -12.33 10.74
N GLY A 167 -0.99 -12.56 11.68
CA GLY A 167 -2.41 -12.23 11.54
C GLY A 167 -2.74 -10.75 11.83
N GLU A 168 -1.83 -10.01 12.44
CA GLU A 168 -2.05 -8.64 12.92
C GLU A 168 -1.69 -7.58 11.87
N PRO A 169 -2.10 -6.32 12.05
CA PRO A 169 -1.95 -5.27 11.05
C PRO A 169 -0.54 -5.12 10.48
N ASP A 170 -0.47 -4.81 9.19
CA ASP A 170 0.72 -4.26 8.57
C ASP A 170 0.79 -2.74 8.78
N TRP A 171 1.95 -2.15 8.49
CA TRP A 171 2.16 -0.72 8.68
C TRP A 171 1.31 0.18 7.77
N ASP A 172 0.78 -0.33 6.64
CA ASP A 172 -0.14 0.43 5.78
C ASP A 172 -1.51 0.56 6.46
N ARG A 173 -1.99 -0.54 7.07
CA ARG A 173 -3.19 -0.53 7.91
C ARG A 173 -3.01 0.35 9.14
N ALA A 174 -1.93 0.16 9.90
CA ALA A 174 -1.68 0.93 11.12
C ALA A 174 -1.63 2.44 10.84
N ARG A 175 -0.92 2.85 9.77
CA ARG A 175 -0.87 4.24 9.34
C ARG A 175 -2.24 4.80 8.99
N THR A 176 -3.02 4.05 8.19
CA THR A 176 -4.35 4.51 7.77
C THR A 176 -5.29 4.68 8.96
N ASP A 177 -5.28 3.72 9.89
CA ASP A 177 -6.12 3.75 11.09
C ASP A 177 -5.72 4.88 12.05
N ALA A 178 -4.42 5.18 12.16
CA ALA A 178 -3.93 6.30 12.96
C ALA A 178 -4.32 7.65 12.34
N LEU A 179 -4.11 7.83 11.03
CA LEU A 179 -4.47 9.07 10.35
C LEU A 179 -5.98 9.31 10.34
N ALA A 180 -6.81 8.26 10.27
CA ALA A 180 -8.26 8.39 10.39
C ALA A 180 -8.71 8.95 11.75
N LYS A 181 -7.92 8.75 12.82
CA LYS A 181 -8.21 9.30 14.15
C LYS A 181 -7.70 10.73 14.32
N LEU A 182 -6.60 11.07 13.66
CA LEU A 182 -5.92 12.36 13.82
C LEU A 182 -6.40 13.43 12.84
N VAL A 183 -6.73 13.04 11.61
CA VAL A 183 -7.07 13.98 10.54
C VAL A 183 -8.59 14.18 10.51
N PRO A 184 -9.10 15.43 10.46
CA PRO A 184 -10.51 15.72 10.24
C PRO A 184 -11.06 15.08 8.95
N GLU A 185 -12.37 14.82 8.88
CA GLU A 185 -13.00 14.15 7.73
C GLU A 185 -12.82 14.92 6.41
N ASP A 186 -12.84 16.25 6.46
CA ASP A 186 -12.63 17.11 5.30
C ASP A 186 -11.14 17.35 4.96
N HIS A 187 -10.23 16.76 5.74
CA HIS A 187 -8.78 16.87 5.60
C HIS A 187 -8.23 18.30 5.75
N GLN A 188 -9.02 19.22 6.32
CA GLN A 188 -8.61 20.59 6.56
C GLN A 188 -8.11 20.72 8.00
N VAL A 189 -6.83 21.07 8.12
CA VAL A 189 -6.25 21.52 9.38
C VAL A 189 -5.84 22.97 9.17
N PRO A 190 -6.37 23.94 9.93
CA PRO A 190 -6.02 25.35 9.82
C PRO A 190 -4.50 25.56 9.87
N ASP A 191 -3.97 26.44 9.03
CA ASP A 191 -2.52 26.61 8.91
C ASP A 191 -1.89 27.14 10.20
N ASP A 192 -2.60 27.98 10.94
CA ASP A 192 -2.20 28.54 12.23
C ASP A 192 -2.14 27.48 13.35
N GLU A 193 -2.92 26.42 13.28
CA GLU A 193 -2.86 25.30 14.24
C GLU A 193 -1.65 24.38 14.00
N LEU A 194 -1.01 24.46 12.83
CA LEU A 194 0.11 23.59 12.45
C LEU A 194 1.46 24.04 12.97
N TRP A 195 1.58 25.26 13.51
CA TRP A 195 2.84 25.87 13.90
C TRP A 195 2.79 26.35 15.34
N GLY A 196 3.87 26.16 16.09
CA GLY A 196 4.08 26.74 17.41
C GLY A 196 4.49 28.20 17.34
N GLU A 197 4.59 28.84 18.50
CA GLU A 197 5.05 30.25 18.62
C GLU A 197 6.49 30.46 18.14
N ASP A 198 7.30 29.41 18.20
CA ASP A 198 8.68 29.35 17.70
C ASP A 198 8.78 29.16 16.18
N GLY A 199 7.64 28.97 15.50
CA GLY A 199 7.58 28.68 14.07
C GLY A 199 7.90 27.22 13.71
N GLU A 200 8.19 26.37 14.70
CA GLU A 200 8.32 24.93 14.50
C GLU A 200 6.93 24.27 14.37
N PRO A 201 6.84 23.02 13.87
CA PRO A 201 5.57 22.30 13.87
C PRO A 201 4.97 22.17 15.28
N SER A 202 3.68 22.47 15.43
CA SER A 202 2.95 22.27 16.69
C SER A 202 2.93 20.80 17.11
N ARG A 203 2.60 20.50 18.36
CA ARG A 203 2.47 19.11 18.85
C ARG A 203 1.48 18.28 18.00
N ASP A 204 0.38 18.88 17.57
CA ASP A 204 -0.63 18.21 16.76
C ASP A 204 -0.11 17.94 15.33
N HIS A 205 0.63 18.90 14.76
CA HIS A 205 1.31 18.69 13.48
C HIS A 205 2.41 17.63 13.58
N LEU A 206 3.19 17.61 14.67
CA LEU A 206 4.19 16.58 14.91
C LEU A 206 3.54 15.19 15.06
N SER A 207 2.36 15.10 15.67
CA SER A 207 1.59 13.84 15.75
C SER A 207 1.20 13.32 14.36
N LEU A 208 0.92 14.21 13.41
CA LEU A 208 0.68 13.85 12.01
C LEU A 208 1.98 13.44 11.28
N ILE A 209 3.06 14.19 11.50
CA ILE A 209 4.38 13.94 10.90
C ILE A 209 4.96 12.60 11.38
N ALA A 210 4.67 12.20 12.63
CA ALA A 210 5.03 10.88 13.16
C ALA A 210 4.46 9.72 12.34
N TRP A 211 3.34 9.93 11.63
CA TRP A 211 2.73 9.00 10.68
C TRP A 211 3.09 9.28 9.21
N ALA A 212 4.17 10.03 9.00
CA ALA A 212 4.65 10.53 7.71
C ALA A 212 3.52 11.20 6.91
N TRP A 213 2.75 12.07 7.55
CA TRP A 213 1.72 12.85 6.88
C TRP A 213 1.78 14.32 7.30
N SER A 214 1.51 15.21 6.37
CA SER A 214 1.34 16.63 6.64
C SER A 214 0.34 17.23 5.64
N PRO A 215 -0.50 18.18 6.07
CA PRO A 215 -1.39 18.88 5.15
C PRO A 215 -0.61 19.87 4.27
N VAL A 216 0.56 20.34 4.72
CA VAL A 216 1.42 21.29 3.99
C VAL A 216 2.47 20.58 3.12
N SER A 217 3.16 21.35 2.26
CA SER A 217 4.22 20.80 1.42
C SER A 217 5.48 20.45 2.22
N GLU A 218 6.22 19.45 1.77
CA GLU A 218 7.52 19.09 2.36
C GLU A 218 8.50 20.28 2.35
N TYR A 219 8.40 21.17 1.36
CA TYR A 219 9.21 22.39 1.31
C TYR A 219 8.90 23.32 2.48
N LYS A 220 7.61 23.60 2.76
CA LYS A 220 7.20 24.46 3.87
C LYS A 220 7.63 23.84 5.21
N LEU A 221 7.39 22.53 5.36
CA LEU A 221 7.80 21.79 6.55
C LEU A 221 9.32 21.84 6.77
N LEU A 222 10.13 21.48 5.77
CA LEU A 222 11.59 21.49 5.90
C LEU A 222 12.17 22.88 6.11
N LYS A 223 11.51 23.93 5.63
CA LYS A 223 11.93 25.32 5.87
C LYS A 223 11.76 25.70 7.34
N SER A 224 10.69 25.24 7.99
CA SER A 224 10.44 25.53 9.43
C SER A 224 11.45 24.86 10.37
N ILE A 225 12.00 23.71 10.00
CA ILE A 225 12.89 22.91 10.87
C ILE A 225 14.38 23.26 10.67
N LYS A 226 14.70 23.96 9.57
CA LYS A 226 16.09 24.34 9.21
C LYS A 226 16.37 25.83 9.39
N GLY A 227 15.33 26.63 9.64
CA GLY A 227 15.45 28.06 9.96
C GLY A 227 15.82 28.23 11.42
#